data_AF-A0A2D5T349-F1
#
_entry.id   AF-A0A2D5T349-F1
#
_cell.length_a   1.000
_cell.length_b   1.000
_cell.length_c   1.000
_cell.angle_alpha   90.00
_cell.angle_beta   90.00
_cell.angle_gamma   90.00
#
_symmetry.space_group_name_H-M   'P 1'
#
loop_
_entity.id
_entity.type
_entity.pdbx_description
1 polymer ?
#
loop_
_entity_poly.entity_id
_entity_poly.type
_entity_poly.pdbx_seq_one_letter_code
_entity_poly.pdbx_strand_id
1 'polypeptide(L)'
;MTWNVSGSWNITEGYLFDDTIDYIRISSGTGTVKDYALEQVSLYQYSDNFILCNVTNDKNEVLDPSLFKEAEYRITDTRGANVFTATLGNGLSVLGDAFQIHINDEVLNKSHKGSFKHQFVVWSQSGYKLPPVFGGKVSIVSVLEPLQSEPLV
;
A
#
# COMPACT_ATOMS: atom_id res chain seq x y z
N MET A 1 27.55 -24.48 -40.12
CA MET A 1 27.15 -24.68 -38.70
C MET A 1 26.16 -23.59 -38.36
N THR A 2 24.88 -23.92 -38.43
CA THR A 2 23.78 -22.99 -38.20
C THR A 2 23.18 -23.35 -36.84
N TRP A 3 23.32 -22.44 -35.88
CA TRP A 3 22.69 -22.60 -34.57
C TRP A 3 21.25 -22.10 -34.66
N ASN A 4 20.30 -23.03 -34.59
CA ASN A 4 18.91 -22.71 -34.27
C ASN A 4 18.83 -22.44 -32.76
N VAL A 5 18.47 -21.22 -32.39
CA VAL A 5 18.02 -20.93 -31.01
C VAL A 5 16.52 -20.68 -31.09
N SER A 6 15.73 -21.74 -30.92
CA SER A 6 14.31 -21.62 -30.62
C SER A 6 14.16 -21.29 -29.13
N GLY A 7 14.34 -20.02 -28.80
CA GLY A 7 13.92 -19.48 -27.52
C GLY A 7 12.45 -19.11 -27.63
N SER A 8 11.56 -19.98 -27.15
CA SER A 8 10.19 -19.56 -26.80
C SER A 8 10.31 -18.54 -25.68
N TRP A 9 10.22 -17.25 -26.02
CA TRP A 9 9.98 -16.21 -25.04
C TRP A 9 8.53 -16.38 -24.56
N ASN A 10 8.35 -17.18 -23.51
CA ASN A 10 7.19 -17.01 -22.64
C ASN A 10 7.38 -15.66 -21.95
N ILE A 11 6.92 -14.59 -22.60
CA ILE A 11 6.61 -13.34 -21.91
C ILE A 11 5.34 -13.64 -21.13
N THR A 12 5.51 -14.25 -19.95
CA THR A 12 4.57 -13.95 -18.86
C THR A 12 4.74 -12.45 -18.67
N GLU A 13 3.70 -11.65 -18.91
CA GLU A 13 3.70 -10.22 -18.59
C GLU A 13 3.96 -10.10 -17.08
N GLY A 14 5.23 -10.10 -16.69
CA GLY A 14 5.65 -9.90 -15.33
C GLY A 14 5.32 -8.46 -15.02
N TYR A 15 4.36 -8.26 -14.11
CA TYR A 15 4.13 -6.96 -13.50
C TYR A 15 5.49 -6.34 -13.15
N LEU A 16 5.76 -5.15 -13.66
CA LEU A 16 7.05 -4.48 -13.47
C LEU A 16 7.11 -3.94 -12.03
N PHE A 17 7.46 -4.83 -11.09
CA PHE A 17 7.90 -4.43 -9.77
C PHE A 17 9.27 -3.75 -9.92
N ASP A 18 9.45 -2.63 -9.23
CA ASP A 18 10.77 -2.01 -9.11
C ASP A 18 11.54 -2.73 -7.99
N ASP A 19 12.57 -3.48 -8.38
CA ASP A 19 13.41 -4.25 -7.45
C ASP A 19 14.21 -3.37 -6.48
N THR A 20 14.23 -2.04 -6.68
CA THR A 20 14.88 -1.08 -5.79
C THR A 20 13.96 -0.56 -4.68
N ILE A 21 12.65 -0.83 -4.77
CA ILE A 21 11.66 -0.36 -3.81
C ILE A 21 11.40 -1.45 -2.76
N ASP A 22 11.50 -1.09 -1.49
CA ASP A 22 11.05 -1.94 -0.39
C ASP A 22 9.54 -1.80 -0.20
N TYR A 23 8.79 -2.83 -0.59
CA TYR A 23 7.35 -2.86 -0.49
C TYR A 23 6.90 -3.57 0.80
N ILE A 24 6.16 -2.85 1.63
CA ILE A 24 5.48 -3.46 2.79
C ILE A 24 4.29 -4.26 2.26
N ARG A 25 4.39 -5.59 2.28
CA ARG A 25 3.35 -6.48 1.73
C ARG A 25 2.34 -6.87 2.81
N ILE A 26 1.06 -6.67 2.50
CA ILE A 26 -0.08 -6.98 3.36
C ILE A 26 -1.08 -7.79 2.54
N SER A 27 -1.64 -8.85 3.13
CA SER A 27 -2.74 -9.63 2.52
C SER A 27 -3.80 -9.86 3.57
N SER A 28 -5.06 -9.52 3.26
CA SER A 28 -6.16 -9.72 4.20
C SER A 28 -7.51 -9.84 3.50
N GLY A 29 -8.44 -10.54 4.15
CA GLY A 29 -9.70 -10.97 3.57
C GLY A 29 -10.85 -9.98 3.75
N THR A 30 -11.80 -9.96 2.80
CA THR A 30 -13.07 -9.26 2.97
C THR A 30 -13.99 -10.02 3.93
N GLY A 31 -14.42 -9.40 5.02
CA GLY A 31 -15.45 -9.96 5.91
C GLY A 31 -15.00 -11.05 6.87
N THR A 32 -13.70 -11.32 7.01
CA THR A 32 -13.19 -12.30 7.98
C THR A 32 -13.01 -11.70 9.39
N VAL A 33 -13.66 -12.32 10.37
CA VAL A 33 -13.60 -12.05 11.82
C VAL A 33 -12.25 -12.46 12.45
N LYS A 34 -11.20 -12.69 11.66
CA LYS A 34 -9.86 -13.00 12.20
C LYS A 34 -9.17 -11.70 12.54
N ASP A 35 -9.13 -11.42 13.84
CA ASP A 35 -8.53 -10.25 14.46
C ASP A 35 -7.25 -9.79 13.75
N TYR A 36 -7.31 -8.53 13.36
CA TYR A 36 -6.32 -7.75 12.62
C TYR A 36 -5.03 -7.54 13.42
N ALA A 37 -4.26 -8.60 13.64
CA ALA A 37 -2.90 -8.53 14.13
C ALA A 37 -1.93 -8.81 12.96
N LEU A 38 -2.02 -7.99 11.91
CA LEU A 38 -0.87 -7.85 11.03
C LEU A 38 0.23 -7.16 11.85
N GLU A 39 1.46 -7.64 11.68
CA GLU A 39 2.65 -7.10 12.32
C GLU A 39 2.65 -5.56 12.24
N GLN A 40 3.11 -4.90 13.30
CA GLN A 40 3.18 -3.45 13.36
C GLN A 40 3.89 -2.92 12.10
N VAL A 41 3.14 -2.23 11.24
CA VAL A 41 3.68 -1.62 10.03
C VAL A 41 4.56 -0.45 10.43
N SER A 42 5.80 -0.42 9.96
CA SER A 42 6.71 0.70 10.17
C SER A 42 6.78 1.54 8.91
N LEU A 43 6.50 2.85 9.04
CA LEU A 43 6.69 3.86 8.02
C LEU A 43 7.79 4.82 8.47
N TYR A 44 8.47 5.45 7.53
CA TYR A 44 9.60 6.33 7.81
C TYR A 44 9.27 7.76 7.42
N GLN A 45 9.62 8.72 8.29
CA GLN A 45 9.49 10.13 7.99
C GLN A 45 10.33 10.49 6.75
N TYR A 46 9.98 11.55 6.02
CA TYR A 46 10.80 12.10 4.92
C TYR A 46 11.24 11.07 3.87
N SER A 47 10.46 10.01 3.68
CA SER A 47 10.75 8.90 2.79
C SER A 47 9.50 8.54 2.02
N ASP A 48 9.65 8.14 0.76
CA ASP A 48 8.57 7.46 0.07
C ASP A 48 8.32 6.12 0.76
N ASN A 49 7.06 5.87 1.14
CA ASN A 49 6.65 4.60 1.71
C ASN A 49 5.67 3.91 0.76
N PHE A 50 5.92 2.63 0.49
CA PHE A 50 5.09 1.83 -0.39
C PHE A 50 4.50 0.64 0.36
N ILE A 51 3.18 0.49 0.27
CA ILE A 51 2.46 -0.65 0.83
C ILE A 51 1.73 -1.36 -0.30
N LEU A 52 1.94 -2.66 -0.43
CA LEU A 52 1.19 -3.52 -1.36
C LEU A 52 0.14 -4.29 -0.59
N CYS A 53 -1.13 -4.11 -0.95
CA CYS A 53 -2.24 -4.80 -0.34
C CYS A 53 -2.93 -5.74 -1.33
N ASN A 54 -2.92 -7.03 -1.01
CA ASN A 54 -3.80 -8.00 -1.66
C ASN A 54 -5.10 -8.14 -0.87
N VAL A 55 -6.21 -8.13 -1.59
CA VAL A 55 -7.53 -8.45 -1.03
C VAL A 55 -7.80 -9.93 -1.27
N THR A 56 -8.19 -10.68 -0.24
CA THR A 56 -8.51 -12.11 -0.39
C THR A 56 -9.97 -12.41 -0.11
N ASN A 57 -10.46 -13.55 -0.63
CA ASN A 57 -11.75 -14.10 -0.22
C ASN A 57 -11.64 -14.96 1.05
N ASP A 58 -12.75 -15.60 1.44
CA ASP A 58 -12.87 -16.51 2.58
C ASP A 58 -12.01 -17.79 2.46
N LYS A 59 -11.54 -18.10 1.25
CA LYS A 59 -10.63 -19.22 0.94
C LYS A 59 -9.16 -18.78 0.86
N ASN A 60 -8.85 -17.53 1.21
CA ASN A 60 -7.53 -16.90 1.06
C ASN A 60 -7.04 -16.80 -0.41
N GLU A 61 -7.95 -16.87 -1.38
CA GLU A 61 -7.60 -16.63 -2.78
C GLU A 61 -7.54 -15.12 -3.02
N VAL A 62 -6.50 -14.65 -3.71
CA VAL A 62 -6.35 -13.23 -4.07
C VAL A 62 -7.43 -12.85 -5.07
N LEU A 63 -8.14 -11.77 -4.77
CA LEU A 63 -9.18 -11.19 -5.60
C LEU A 63 -8.58 -10.10 -6.49
N ASP A 64 -8.94 -10.13 -7.76
CA ASP A 64 -8.54 -9.11 -8.74
C ASP A 64 -9.05 -7.71 -8.30
N PRO A 65 -8.18 -6.68 -8.25
CA PRO A 65 -8.55 -5.31 -7.92
C PRO A 65 -9.72 -4.74 -8.74
N SER A 66 -9.90 -5.18 -9.98
CA SER A 66 -11.01 -4.78 -10.86
C SER A 66 -12.39 -5.24 -10.37
N LEU A 67 -12.45 -6.15 -9.39
CA LEU A 67 -13.69 -6.54 -8.72
C LEU A 67 -14.20 -5.48 -7.73
N PHE A 68 -13.44 -4.41 -7.50
CA PHE A 68 -13.80 -3.32 -6.61
C PHE A 68 -14.00 -2.02 -7.38
N LYS A 69 -15.03 -1.27 -7.01
CA LYS A 69 -15.35 0.02 -7.65
C LYS A 69 -14.42 1.13 -7.17
N GLU A 70 -14.16 1.15 -5.88
CA GLU A 70 -13.40 2.18 -5.18
C GLU A 70 -12.54 1.53 -4.10
N ALA A 71 -11.43 2.18 -3.75
CA ALA A 71 -10.56 1.78 -2.65
C ALA A 71 -10.02 3.01 -1.91
N GLU A 72 -9.80 2.87 -0.62
CA GLU A 72 -9.39 3.94 0.30
C GLU A 72 -8.42 3.39 1.35
N TYR A 73 -7.29 4.08 1.51
CA TYR A 73 -6.39 3.89 2.64
C TYR A 73 -6.33 5.14 3.50
N ARG A 74 -6.31 4.99 4.83
CA ARG A 74 -6.18 6.12 5.76
C ARG A 74 -5.20 5.82 6.88
N ILE A 75 -4.49 6.85 7.31
CA ILE A 75 -3.75 6.89 8.58
C ILE A 75 -4.40 7.94 9.47
N THR A 76 -4.70 7.58 10.71
CA THR A 76 -5.29 8.47 11.71
C THR A 76 -4.51 8.47 13.00
N ASP A 77 -4.56 9.59 13.73
CA ASP A 77 -4.05 9.66 15.08
C ASP A 77 -4.92 8.87 16.08
N THR A 78 -4.51 8.83 17.34
CA THR A 78 -5.25 8.11 18.39
C THR A 78 -6.63 8.70 18.69
N ARG A 79 -6.88 9.95 18.28
CA ARG A 79 -8.15 10.67 18.42
C ARG A 79 -9.04 10.53 17.18
N GLY A 80 -8.53 9.93 16.11
CA GLY A 80 -9.23 9.72 14.85
C GLY A 80 -9.06 10.86 13.83
N ALA A 81 -8.19 11.84 14.08
CA ALA A 81 -7.87 12.87 13.09
C ALA A 81 -7.05 12.27 11.94
N ASN A 82 -7.37 12.63 10.70
CA ASN A 82 -6.66 12.12 9.53
C ASN A 82 -5.26 12.74 9.45
N VAL A 83 -4.27 11.86 9.32
CA VAL A 83 -2.87 12.21 9.00
C VAL A 83 -2.63 12.05 7.50
N PHE A 84 -3.17 11.00 6.90
CA PHE A 84 -3.04 10.70 5.48
C PHE A 84 -4.28 10.00 4.95
N THR A 85 -4.62 10.25 3.69
CA THR A 85 -5.68 9.54 2.97
C THR A 85 -5.24 9.34 1.52
N ALA A 86 -5.41 8.12 1.02
CA ALA A 86 -5.20 7.78 -0.37
C ALA A 86 -6.45 7.10 -0.94
N THR A 87 -6.73 7.37 -2.21
CA THR A 87 -7.86 6.81 -2.98
C THR A 87 -7.35 6.40 -4.36
N LEU A 88 -8.09 5.55 -5.09
CA LEU A 88 -7.71 5.18 -6.45
C LEU A 88 -7.46 6.44 -7.32
N GLY A 89 -6.28 6.51 -7.94
CA GLY A 89 -5.83 7.66 -8.73
C GLY A 89 -5.19 8.80 -7.91
N ASN A 90 -5.16 8.70 -6.58
CA ASN A 90 -4.53 9.68 -5.69
C ASN A 90 -3.84 8.97 -4.51
N GLY A 91 -2.54 8.70 -4.65
CA GLY A 91 -1.74 7.95 -3.66
C GLY A 91 -2.08 6.45 -3.58
N LEU A 92 -3.06 5.97 -4.36
CA LEU A 92 -3.40 4.56 -4.48
C LEU A 92 -3.56 4.17 -5.96
N SER A 93 -2.93 3.07 -6.33
CA SER A 93 -2.91 2.53 -7.70
C SER A 93 -3.02 1.00 -7.67
N VAL A 94 -3.18 0.38 -8.85
CA VAL A 94 -3.16 -1.07 -9.00
C VAL A 94 -1.79 -1.47 -9.55
N LEU A 95 -1.13 -2.43 -8.89
CA LEU A 95 0.11 -3.05 -9.36
C LEU A 95 -0.07 -4.57 -9.37
N GLY A 96 -0.37 -5.10 -10.55
CA GLY A 96 -0.80 -6.48 -10.73
C GLY A 96 -2.06 -6.80 -9.95
N ASP A 97 -2.04 -7.86 -9.15
CA ASP A 97 -3.20 -8.32 -8.39
C ASP A 97 -3.34 -7.59 -7.02
N ALA A 98 -2.57 -6.52 -6.82
CA ALA A 98 -2.47 -5.77 -5.56
C ALA A 98 -2.88 -4.30 -5.74
N PHE A 99 -3.34 -3.69 -4.64
CA PHE A 99 -3.40 -2.25 -4.49
C PHE A 99 -2.07 -1.73 -3.94
N GLN A 100 -1.40 -0.86 -4.69
CA GLN A 100 -0.23 -0.13 -4.22
C GLN A 100 -0.65 1.20 -3.61
N ILE A 101 -0.33 1.39 -2.35
CA ILE A 101 -0.43 2.66 -1.63
C ILE A 101 0.95 3.31 -1.63
N HIS A 102 1.02 4.55 -2.11
CA HIS A 102 2.22 5.36 -2.10
C HIS A 102 2.00 6.57 -1.20
N ILE A 103 2.84 6.69 -0.17
CA ILE A 103 2.89 7.84 0.73
C ILE A 103 4.18 8.58 0.39
N ASN A 104 4.04 9.75 -0.22
CA ASN A 104 5.18 10.56 -0.63
C ASN A 104 5.95 11.10 0.60
N ASP A 105 7.25 11.33 0.40
CA ASP A 105 8.22 11.80 1.39
C ASP A 105 7.85 13.11 2.10
N GLU A 106 7.06 13.99 1.46
CA GLU A 106 6.64 15.26 2.07
C GLU A 106 5.52 15.09 3.11
N VAL A 107 4.76 13.99 3.04
CA VAL A 107 3.56 13.77 3.88
C VAL A 107 3.94 13.48 5.32
N LEU A 108 4.87 12.55 5.54
CA LEU A 108 5.28 12.11 6.88
C LEU A 108 6.49 12.92 7.35
N ASN A 109 6.24 14.11 7.90
CA ASN A 109 7.28 14.98 8.45
C ASN A 109 7.42 14.85 9.99
N LYS A 110 8.27 15.69 10.60
CA LYS A 110 8.53 15.75 12.06
C LYS A 110 7.30 15.72 12.96
N SER A 111 6.16 16.22 12.49
CA SER A 111 4.91 16.24 13.26
C SER A 111 4.27 14.85 13.40
N HIS A 112 4.68 13.91 12.54
CA HIS A 112 4.10 12.57 12.43
C HIS A 112 5.09 11.53 12.97
N LYS A 113 5.24 11.42 14.29
CA LYS A 113 6.11 10.43 14.96
C LYS A 113 5.32 9.61 15.98
N GLY A 114 5.57 8.30 16.03
CA GLY A 114 5.01 7.41 17.05
C GLY A 114 3.92 6.49 16.51
N SER A 115 2.98 6.09 17.37
CA SER A 115 1.96 5.11 17.02
C SER A 115 0.66 5.77 16.54
N PHE A 116 0.21 5.33 15.37
CA PHE A 116 -1.01 5.75 14.70
C PHE A 116 -1.88 4.52 14.39
N LYS A 117 -3.09 4.77 13.92
CA LYS A 117 -3.97 3.75 13.37
C LYS A 117 -3.98 3.88 11.86
N HIS A 118 -4.14 2.76 11.17
CA HIS A 118 -4.40 2.77 9.74
C HIS A 118 -5.48 1.76 9.37
N GLN A 119 -6.08 1.96 8.20
CA GLN A 119 -7.03 1.01 7.63
C GLN A 119 -7.07 1.14 6.11
N PHE A 120 -7.42 0.04 5.47
CA PHE A 120 -7.71 -0.04 4.05
C PHE A 120 -9.10 -0.61 3.84
N VAL A 121 -9.87 0.02 2.96
CA VAL A 121 -11.26 -0.34 2.68
C VAL A 121 -11.47 -0.34 1.17
N VAL A 122 -12.32 -1.25 0.71
CA VAL A 122 -12.76 -1.32 -0.69
C VAL A 122 -14.29 -1.29 -0.77
N TRP A 123 -14.80 -0.90 -1.93
CA TRP A 123 -16.22 -0.89 -2.23
C TRP A 123 -16.52 -1.96 -3.27
N SER A 124 -17.61 -2.69 -3.07
CA SER A 124 -18.09 -3.64 -4.09
C SER A 124 -18.47 -2.92 -5.39
N GLN A 125 -18.60 -3.67 -6.49
CA GLN A 125 -19.08 -3.13 -7.77
C GLN A 125 -20.45 -2.45 -7.65
N SER A 126 -21.30 -2.92 -6.75
CA SER A 126 -22.60 -2.30 -6.44
C SER A 126 -22.50 -1.00 -5.62
N GLY A 127 -21.30 -0.58 -5.23
CA GLY A 127 -21.04 0.67 -4.49
C GLY A 127 -21.19 0.56 -2.97
N TYR A 128 -21.24 -0.65 -2.40
CA TYR A 128 -21.28 -0.82 -0.94
C TYR A 128 -19.87 -0.79 -0.35
N LYS A 129 -19.64 0.10 0.62
CA LYS A 129 -18.41 0.10 1.42
C LYS A 129 -18.34 -1.20 2.21
N LEU A 130 -17.30 -2.01 1.98
CA LEU A 130 -17.09 -3.25 2.72
C LEU A 130 -16.45 -2.95 4.09
N PRO A 131 -16.50 -3.88 5.06
CA PRO A 131 -15.63 -3.81 6.23
C PRO A 131 -14.16 -3.63 5.83
N PRO A 132 -13.31 -3.02 6.69
CA PRO A 132 -11.89 -2.88 6.39
C PRO A 132 -11.27 -4.20 5.96
N VAL A 133 -10.55 -4.17 4.84
CA VAL A 133 -9.82 -5.34 4.36
C VAL A 133 -8.65 -5.60 5.29
N PHE A 134 -7.91 -4.55 5.67
CA PHE A 134 -6.96 -4.60 6.76
C PHE A 134 -6.99 -3.31 7.58
N GLY A 135 -6.48 -3.38 8.80
CA GLY A 135 -6.29 -2.24 9.67
C GLY A 135 -5.46 -2.64 10.88
N GLY A 136 -5.00 -1.67 11.65
CA GLY A 136 -4.08 -1.97 12.75
C GLY A 136 -3.34 -0.75 13.26
N LYS A 137 -2.25 -1.00 13.97
CA LYS A 137 -1.31 0.03 14.39
C LYS A 137 -0.23 0.21 13.33
N VAL A 138 0.06 1.45 13.01
CA VAL A 138 1.22 1.83 12.21
C VAL A 138 2.16 2.67 13.07
N SER A 139 3.45 2.39 12.99
CA SER A 139 4.53 3.13 13.65
C SER A 139 5.16 4.06 12.64
N ILE A 140 5.25 5.34 12.94
CA ILE A 140 6.04 6.26 12.12
C ILE A 140 7.37 6.52 12.83
N VAL A 141 8.43 6.01 12.22
CA VAL A 141 9.81 6.01 12.69
C VAL A 141 10.50 7.28 12.23
N SER A 142 11.22 7.92 13.16
CA SER A 142 12.04 9.08 12.81
C SER A 142 13.30 8.69 12.06
N VAL A 143 13.59 9.44 11.02
CA VAL A 143 14.85 9.42 10.28
C VAL A 143 15.40 10.84 10.19
N LEU A 144 16.63 10.99 9.68
CA LEU A 144 17.26 12.30 9.52
C LEU A 144 16.46 13.16 8.55
N GLU A 145 16.29 14.44 8.87
CA GLU A 145 15.63 15.38 7.95
C GLU A 145 16.48 15.53 6.68
N PRO A 146 15.87 15.66 5.49
CA PRO A 146 16.59 15.97 4.27
C PRO A 146 17.36 17.28 4.44
N LEU A 147 18.58 17.35 3.90
CA LEU A 147 19.32 18.60 3.84
C LEU A 147 18.49 19.59 3.01
N GLN A 148 18.20 20.77 3.57
CA GLN A 148 17.59 21.85 2.80
C GLN A 148 18.54 22.22 1.66
N SER A 149 18.03 22.20 0.42
CA SER A 149 18.76 22.73 -0.72
C SER A 149 18.97 24.22 -0.46
N GLU A 150 20.21 24.67 -0.29
CA GLU A 150 20.49 26.10 -0.23
C GLU A 150 19.95 26.75 -1.52
N PRO A 151 19.25 27.90 -1.44
CA PRO A 151 18.88 28.62 -2.64
C PRO A 151 20.17 28.99 -3.39
N LEU A 152 20.24 28.64 -4.68
CA LEU A 152 21.30 29.11 -5.56
C LEU A 152 21.25 30.64 -5.56
N VAL A 153 22.25 31.27 -4.92
CA VAL A 153 22.44 32.72 -4.86
C VAL A 153 22.85 33.26 -6.23
#